data_AF-A0AAV3PCN3-F1
#
_entry.id   AF-A0AAV3PCN3-F1
#
_cell.length_a   1.000
_cell.length_b   1.000
_cell.length_c   1.000
_cell.angle_alpha   90.00
_cell.angle_beta   90.00
_cell.angle_gamma   90.00
#
_symmetry.space_group_name_H-M   'P 1'
#
loop_
_entity.id
_entity.type
_entity.pdbx_description
1 polymer ?
#
loop_
_entity_poly.entity_id
_entity_poly.type
_entity_poly.pdbx_seq_one_letter_code
_entity_poly.pdbx_strand_id
1 'polypeptide(L)'
;MSAEQAENDSIPISKYVLLCRSLVSKSVTLSFPGYKFTFDLKTGEATQEIVSENKIDYTKIKENYTKIKKSRYVYASGFDKIEKAVAVLKYDLEAEPQKRVTTAEFGGNIFGSEVVFVPSKNANEEDDSYLLTYVHDETNGGYTFH
;
A
#
# COMPACT_ATOMS: atom_id res chain seq x y z
N MET A 1 -18.34 -27.57 37.58
CA MET A 1 -19.36 -27.31 36.54
C MET A 1 -19.70 -25.83 36.63
N SER A 2 -19.60 -24.98 35.61
CA SER A 2 -19.27 -25.12 34.18
C SER A 2 -19.25 -23.71 33.54
N ALA A 3 -18.46 -23.55 32.46
CA ALA A 3 -18.62 -22.70 31.26
C ALA A 3 -18.95 -21.19 31.43
N GLU A 4 -18.13 -20.21 31.04
CA GLU A 4 -17.58 -19.88 29.70
C GLU A 4 -18.54 -19.04 28.82
N GLN A 5 -17.95 -18.04 28.13
CA GLN A 5 -18.43 -17.20 27.01
C GLN A 5 -19.34 -15.98 27.32
N ALA A 6 -18.76 -14.77 27.32
CA ALA A 6 -18.48 -14.00 26.11
C ALA A 6 -18.05 -12.57 26.49
N GLU A 7 -16.75 -12.34 26.51
CA GLU A 7 -16.11 -11.03 26.67
C GLU A 7 -15.69 -10.53 25.28
N ASN A 8 -15.76 -9.21 25.10
CA ASN A 8 -15.01 -8.40 24.14
C ASN A 8 -15.27 -8.59 22.64
N ASP A 9 -16.04 -7.66 22.07
CA ASP A 9 -15.72 -7.08 20.75
C ASP A 9 -16.17 -5.62 20.70
N SER A 10 -15.23 -4.72 20.98
CA SER A 10 -15.38 -3.29 20.71
C SER A 10 -14.01 -2.76 20.33
N ILE A 11 -13.70 -2.86 19.03
CA ILE A 11 -12.50 -2.30 18.40
C ILE A 11 -12.59 -0.76 18.53
N PRO A 12 -11.62 -0.07 19.15
CA PRO A 12 -11.64 1.38 19.17
C PRO A 12 -11.26 1.91 17.77
N ILE A 13 -12.25 2.41 17.05
CA ILE A 13 -12.07 3.16 15.81
C ILE A 13 -11.25 4.41 16.15
N SER A 14 -10.09 4.56 15.51
CA SER A 14 -9.16 5.67 15.72
C SER A 14 -9.83 7.02 15.50
N LYS A 15 -9.81 7.88 16.53
CA LYS A 15 -10.09 9.31 16.40
C LYS A 15 -8.90 10.01 15.72
N TYR A 16 -9.02 10.31 14.44
CA TYR A 16 -8.32 11.43 13.82
C TYR A 16 -9.34 12.38 13.19
N VAL A 17 -9.87 13.29 14.01
CA VAL A 17 -10.55 14.49 13.52
C VAL A 17 -9.48 15.54 13.32
N LEU A 18 -9.05 15.74 12.07
CA LEU A 18 -8.16 16.85 11.68
C LEU A 18 -9.00 18.14 11.60
N LEU A 19 -8.91 18.97 12.63
CA LEU A 19 -9.48 20.31 12.63
C LEU A 19 -8.46 21.27 11.99
N CYS A 20 -8.58 21.51 10.68
CA CYS A 20 -7.64 22.35 9.95
C CYS A 20 -8.08 23.83 10.01
N ARG A 21 -7.38 24.66 10.80
CA ARG A 21 -7.43 26.12 10.66
C ARG A 21 -6.56 26.52 9.48
N SER A 22 -7.11 27.33 8.57
CA SER A 22 -6.43 27.90 7.40
C SER A 22 -5.09 28.54 7.80
N LEU A 23 -3.98 27.96 7.36
CA LEU A 23 -2.67 28.59 7.39
C LEU A 23 -2.21 28.86 5.96
N VAL A 24 -2.09 30.14 5.67
CA VAL A 24 -1.63 30.72 4.42
C VAL A 24 -0.11 30.51 4.27
N SER A 25 0.28 30.03 3.09
CA SER A 25 1.60 30.16 2.43
C SER A 25 2.88 29.68 3.14
N LYS A 26 2.95 28.42 3.56
CA LYS A 26 4.24 27.71 3.67
C LYS A 26 4.14 26.34 3.00
N SER A 27 5.06 26.03 2.09
CA SER A 27 5.17 24.69 1.49
C SER A 27 5.55 23.71 2.59
N VAL A 28 4.61 22.87 3.00
CA VAL A 28 4.85 21.76 3.93
C VAL A 28 5.27 20.56 3.09
N THR A 29 6.51 20.11 3.26
CA THR A 29 6.94 18.83 2.69
C THR A 29 6.37 17.72 3.57
N LEU A 30 5.40 16.96 3.03
CA LEU A 30 4.88 15.76 3.68
C LEU A 30 5.66 14.54 3.19
N SER A 31 6.07 13.70 4.14
CA SER A 31 6.70 12.39 3.91
C SER A 31 5.87 11.32 4.60
N PHE A 32 5.54 10.26 3.87
CA PHE A 32 4.75 9.12 4.35
C PHE A 32 5.56 7.84 4.09
N PRO A 33 6.57 7.55 4.92
CA PRO A 33 7.34 6.31 4.77
C PRO A 33 6.47 5.09 5.06
N GLY A 34 6.73 4.01 4.34
CA GLY A 34 6.09 2.71 4.58
C GLY A 34 6.72 2.02 5.78
N TYR A 35 5.90 1.57 6.73
CA TYR A 35 6.34 0.86 7.92
C TYR A 35 5.85 -0.58 7.95
N LYS A 36 6.69 -1.46 8.50
CA LYS A 36 6.32 -2.82 8.92
C LYS A 36 6.29 -2.85 10.44
N PHE A 37 5.16 -3.29 10.97
CA PHE A 37 4.98 -3.55 12.40
C PHE A 37 4.99 -5.06 12.64
N THR A 38 5.74 -5.50 13.64
CA THR A 38 5.75 -6.90 14.09
C THR A 38 5.27 -6.95 15.52
N PHE A 39 4.32 -7.84 15.81
CA PHE A 39 3.75 -8.01 17.15
C PHE A 39 4.01 -9.44 17.63
N ASP A 40 4.62 -9.58 18.81
CA ASP A 40 4.67 -10.85 19.53
C ASP A 40 3.45 -10.94 20.45
N LEU A 41 2.50 -11.80 20.11
CA LEU A 41 1.26 -11.93 20.86
C LEU A 41 1.43 -12.70 22.19
N LYS A 42 2.56 -13.38 22.40
CA LYS A 42 2.84 -14.09 23.66
C LYS A 42 3.45 -13.15 24.69
N THR A 43 4.39 -12.29 24.27
CA THR A 43 5.08 -11.36 25.17
C THR A 43 4.43 -9.98 25.22
N GLY A 44 3.66 -9.61 24.18
CA GLY A 44 3.10 -8.27 24.01
C GLY A 44 4.07 -7.26 23.40
N GLU A 45 5.27 -7.68 22.99
CA GLU A 45 6.26 -6.79 22.38
C GLU A 45 5.86 -6.39 20.95
N ALA A 46 6.22 -5.16 20.56
CA ALA A 46 6.01 -4.65 19.22
C ALA A 46 7.28 -3.99 18.69
N THR A 47 7.59 -4.23 17.41
CA THR A 47 8.70 -3.58 16.71
C THR A 47 8.21 -2.88 15.44
N GLN A 48 8.95 -1.85 15.02
CA GLN A 48 8.67 -1.06 13.83
C GLN A 48 9.93 -0.95 12.97
N GLU A 49 9.77 -1.17 11.67
CA GLU A 49 10.84 -1.09 10.66
C GLU A 49 10.38 -0.20 9.49
N ILE A 50 11.24 0.71 9.02
CA ILE A 50 10.99 1.42 7.75
C ILE A 50 11.26 0.45 6.61
N VAL A 51 10.24 0.19 5.79
CA VAL A 51 10.35 -0.71 4.64
C VAL A 51 10.32 0.02 3.30
N SER A 52 9.95 1.30 3.31
CA SER A 52 9.96 2.18 2.15
C SER A 52 10.14 3.64 2.55
N GLU A 53 11.04 4.35 1.86
CA GLU A 53 11.14 5.82 1.91
C GLU A 53 10.33 6.50 0.78
N ASN A 54 9.81 5.72 -0.17
CA ASN A 54 8.99 6.24 -1.25
C ASN A 54 7.63 6.71 -0.71
N LYS A 55 7.09 7.79 -1.27
CA LYS A 55 5.71 8.22 -1.03
C LYS A 55 4.78 7.22 -1.73
N ILE A 56 4.16 6.34 -0.96
CA ILE A 56 3.29 5.28 -1.46
C ILE A 56 1.95 5.27 -0.74
N ASP A 57 0.92 4.84 -1.46
CA ASP A 57 -0.40 4.55 -0.93
C ASP A 57 -1.09 3.49 -1.81
N TYR A 58 -2.35 3.18 -1.54
CA TYR A 58 -3.16 2.21 -2.29
C TYR A 58 -2.49 0.84 -2.36
N THR A 59 -1.95 0.39 -1.22
CA THR A 59 -1.19 -0.86 -1.15
C THR A 59 -2.09 -2.08 -1.40
N LYS A 60 -1.60 -3.00 -2.22
CA LYS A 60 -2.20 -4.30 -2.52
C LYS A 60 -1.25 -5.44 -2.19
N ILE A 61 -1.83 -6.55 -1.79
CA ILE A 61 -1.17 -7.86 -1.71
C ILE A 61 -1.96 -8.85 -2.54
N LYS A 62 -1.38 -10.02 -2.82
CA LYS A 62 -2.14 -11.13 -3.42
C LYS A 62 -3.37 -11.43 -2.56
N GLU A 63 -4.55 -11.23 -3.14
CA GLU A 63 -5.81 -11.54 -2.47
C GLU A 63 -6.00 -13.06 -2.43
N ASN A 64 -5.87 -13.65 -1.24
CA ASN A 64 -6.24 -15.04 -1.00
C ASN A 64 -7.36 -15.11 0.03
N TYR A 65 -8.58 -15.07 -0.47
CA TYR A 65 -9.82 -15.08 0.33
C TYR A 65 -10.01 -16.31 1.20
N THR A 66 -9.20 -17.37 1.00
CA THR A 66 -9.37 -18.65 1.71
C THR A 66 -8.36 -18.88 2.84
N LYS A 67 -7.19 -18.21 2.81
CA LYS A 67 -6.12 -18.39 3.79
C LYS A 67 -5.32 -17.11 3.93
N ILE A 68 -5.27 -16.54 5.14
CA ILE A 68 -4.32 -15.49 5.50
C ILE A 68 -2.94 -16.15 5.55
N LYS A 69 -2.12 -15.90 4.53
CA LYS A 69 -0.71 -16.28 4.48
C LYS A 69 0.13 -15.00 4.52
N LYS A 70 1.37 -15.14 5.00
CA LYS A 70 2.38 -14.09 4.85
C LYS A 70 2.60 -13.86 3.35
N SER A 71 2.33 -12.64 2.88
CA SER A 71 2.66 -12.20 1.53
C SER A 71 4.12 -11.75 1.47
N ARG A 72 4.86 -12.21 0.45
CA ARG A 72 6.20 -11.72 0.13
C ARG A 72 6.14 -10.41 -0.66
N TYR A 73 5.14 -10.26 -1.54
CA TYR A 73 5.04 -9.11 -2.43
C TYR A 73 3.95 -8.13 -2.01
N VAL A 74 4.29 -6.85 -2.05
CA VAL A 74 3.36 -5.73 -1.87
C VAL A 74 3.44 -4.84 -3.11
N TYR A 75 2.29 -4.44 -3.62
CA TYR A 75 2.17 -3.49 -4.73
C TYR A 75 1.63 -2.19 -4.19
N ALA A 76 2.05 -1.05 -4.72
CA ALA A 76 1.56 0.24 -4.28
C ALA A 76 1.61 1.25 -5.43
N SER A 77 0.77 2.28 -5.36
CA SER A 77 0.90 3.44 -6.22
C SER A 77 1.98 4.36 -5.64
N GLY A 78 2.89 4.81 -6.50
CA GLY A 78 3.98 5.73 -6.15
C GLY A 78 3.65 7.16 -6.52
N PHE A 79 4.04 8.10 -5.67
CA PHE A 79 3.67 9.51 -5.79
C PHE A 79 4.92 10.39 -5.84
N ASP A 80 4.98 11.32 -6.80
CA ASP A 80 5.97 12.41 -6.76
C ASP A 80 5.49 13.51 -5.79
N LYS A 81 4.20 13.85 -5.87
CA LYS A 81 3.47 14.77 -5.00
C LYS A 81 2.23 14.07 -4.43
N ILE A 82 1.69 14.61 -3.34
CA ILE A 82 0.58 13.99 -2.56
C ILE A 82 -0.65 13.63 -3.42
N GLU A 83 -0.87 14.36 -4.50
CA GLU A 83 -2.11 14.33 -5.27
C GLU A 83 -2.10 13.37 -6.48
N LYS A 84 -0.92 12.95 -6.97
CA LYS A 84 -0.79 12.30 -8.28
C LYS A 84 0.11 11.08 -8.23
N ALA A 85 -0.47 9.90 -8.49
CA ALA A 85 0.29 8.68 -8.65
C ALA A 85 1.01 8.68 -10.01
N VAL A 86 2.31 8.50 -10.01
CA VAL A 86 3.18 8.57 -11.21
C VAL A 86 3.78 7.22 -11.57
N ALA A 87 3.62 6.22 -10.71
CA ALA A 87 4.18 4.89 -10.91
C ALA A 87 3.41 3.82 -10.15
N VAL A 88 3.66 2.56 -10.52
CA VAL A 88 3.36 1.38 -9.72
C VAL A 88 4.66 0.82 -9.18
N LEU A 89 4.72 0.56 -7.88
CA LEU A 89 5.87 -0.02 -7.19
C LEU A 89 5.53 -1.43 -6.72
N LYS A 90 6.47 -2.35 -6.92
CA LYS A 90 6.46 -3.71 -6.39
C LYS A 90 7.57 -3.84 -5.34
N TYR A 91 7.21 -4.26 -4.13
CA TYR A 91 8.10 -4.52 -3.02
C TYR A 91 8.25 -6.02 -2.80
N ASP A 92 9.48 -6.51 -2.73
CA ASP A 92 9.84 -7.85 -2.26
C ASP A 92 10.30 -7.76 -0.79
N LEU A 93 9.41 -8.08 0.14
CA LEU A 93 9.66 -7.94 1.58
C LEU A 93 10.75 -8.88 2.12
N GLU A 94 11.17 -9.87 1.33
CA GLU A 94 12.23 -10.82 1.71
C GLU A 94 13.58 -10.48 1.06
N ALA A 95 13.61 -9.56 0.10
CA ALA A 95 14.85 -9.08 -0.51
C ALA A 95 15.59 -8.09 0.40
N GLU A 96 16.90 -7.96 0.12
CA GLU A 96 17.75 -6.91 0.70
C GLU A 96 17.15 -5.52 0.42
N PRO A 97 17.21 -4.58 1.39
CA PRO A 97 16.57 -3.26 1.24
C PRO A 97 16.90 -2.53 -0.06
N GLN A 98 18.13 -2.65 -0.56
CA GLN A 98 18.59 -1.96 -1.77
C GLN A 98 18.00 -2.54 -3.07
N LYS A 99 17.49 -3.77 -3.04
CA LYS A 99 16.93 -4.50 -4.20
C LYS A 99 15.44 -4.79 -4.06
N ARG A 100 14.83 -4.35 -2.96
CA ARG A 100 13.44 -4.65 -2.59
C ARG A 100 12.42 -4.05 -3.54
N VAL A 101 12.73 -2.96 -4.23
CA VAL A 101 11.73 -2.18 -4.97
C VAL A 101 11.98 -2.26 -6.47
N THR A 102 10.94 -2.61 -7.22
CA THR A 102 10.87 -2.44 -8.67
C THR A 102 9.79 -1.42 -9.00
N THR A 103 10.09 -0.46 -9.88
CA THR A 103 9.18 0.64 -10.22
C THR A 103 8.82 0.57 -11.71
N ALA A 104 7.53 0.67 -12.00
CA ALA A 104 6.99 0.90 -13.34
C ALA A 104 6.40 2.31 -13.39
N GLU A 105 7.15 3.25 -13.96
CA GLU A 105 6.72 4.64 -14.12
C GLU A 105 5.73 4.78 -15.29
N PHE A 106 4.70 5.63 -15.13
CA PHE A 106 3.79 5.94 -16.23
C PHE A 106 4.43 6.89 -17.25
N GLY A 107 5.28 7.79 -16.78
CA GLY A 107 5.97 8.80 -17.59
C GLY A 107 5.07 9.95 -18.06
N GLY A 108 5.70 11.05 -18.49
CA GLY A 108 4.98 12.22 -19.01
C GLY A 108 3.99 12.84 -18.01
N ASN A 109 2.84 13.29 -18.51
CA ASN A 109 1.72 13.78 -17.71
C ASN A 109 0.63 12.71 -17.52
N ILE A 110 1.06 11.46 -17.35
CA ILE A 110 0.17 10.32 -17.13
C ILE A 110 0.14 10.01 -15.64
N PHE A 111 -1.05 10.02 -15.05
CA PHE A 111 -1.26 9.81 -13.62
C PHE A 111 -2.18 8.63 -13.38
N GLY A 112 -1.75 7.71 -12.53
CA GLY A 112 -2.50 6.51 -12.20
C GLY A 112 -3.48 6.68 -11.05
N SER A 113 -4.16 5.59 -10.73
CA SER A 113 -5.02 5.45 -9.57
C SER A 113 -4.51 4.33 -8.64
N GLU A 114 -5.41 3.79 -7.81
CA GLU A 114 -5.22 2.52 -7.14
C GLU A 114 -4.94 1.39 -8.17
N VAL A 115 -4.09 0.46 -7.77
CA VAL A 115 -3.76 -0.75 -8.54
C VAL A 115 -4.68 -1.88 -8.11
N VAL A 116 -5.11 -2.71 -9.05
CA VAL A 116 -5.86 -3.95 -8.81
C VAL A 116 -4.97 -5.13 -9.15
N PHE A 117 -4.85 -6.07 -8.21
CA PHE A 117 -4.14 -7.32 -8.41
C PHE A 117 -5.05 -8.34 -9.08
N VAL A 118 -4.63 -8.90 -10.21
CA VAL A 118 -5.38 -9.92 -10.95
C VAL A 118 -4.51 -11.16 -11.13
N PRO A 119 -4.78 -12.28 -10.44
CA PRO A 119 -3.98 -13.48 -10.60
C PRO A 119 -4.10 -14.05 -12.02
N SER A 120 -2.99 -14.55 -12.56
CA SER A 120 -3.00 -15.31 -13.82
C SER A 120 -3.85 -16.59 -13.66
N LYS A 121 -4.50 -17.03 -14.75
CA LYS A 121 -5.38 -18.22 -14.73
C LYS A 121 -4.70 -19.48 -14.18
N ASN A 122 -3.40 -19.62 -14.43
CA ASN A 122 -2.58 -20.76 -13.97
C ASN A 122 -1.44 -20.29 -13.07
N ALA A 123 -1.67 -19.27 -12.24
CA ALA A 123 -0.65 -18.67 -11.39
C ALA A 123 0.03 -19.70 -10.49
N ASN A 124 1.35 -19.90 -10.68
CA ASN A 124 2.14 -20.84 -9.87
C ASN A 124 2.92 -20.14 -8.75
N GLU A 125 3.25 -18.86 -8.94
CA GLU A 125 3.98 -18.04 -7.98
C GLU A 125 3.06 -17.00 -7.31
N GLU A 126 3.55 -16.32 -6.27
CA GLU A 126 2.79 -15.28 -5.58
C GLU A 126 2.53 -14.07 -6.49
N ASP A 127 3.52 -13.66 -7.28
CA ASP A 127 3.50 -12.48 -8.14
C ASP A 127 3.14 -12.78 -9.61
N ASP A 128 2.83 -14.03 -9.95
CA ASP A 128 2.33 -14.44 -11.28
C ASP A 128 0.91 -13.90 -11.50
N SER A 129 0.87 -12.66 -11.97
CA SER A 129 -0.32 -11.82 -11.99
C SER A 129 -0.19 -10.68 -12.99
N TYR A 130 -1.34 -10.09 -13.28
CA TYR A 130 -1.45 -8.79 -13.92
C TYR A 130 -1.77 -7.75 -12.86
N LEU A 131 -1.21 -6.55 -13.04
CA LEU A 131 -1.60 -5.36 -12.29
C LEU A 131 -2.38 -4.47 -13.23
N LEU A 132 -3.60 -4.10 -12.83
CA LEU A 132 -4.45 -3.21 -13.60
C LEU A 132 -4.57 -1.87 -12.87
N THR A 133 -4.44 -0.77 -13.59
CA THR A 133 -4.70 0.56 -13.05
C THR A 133 -5.33 1.47 -14.08
N TYR A 134 -6.16 2.40 -13.63
CA TYR A 134 -6.61 3.49 -14.49
C TYR A 134 -5.53 4.55 -14.55
N VAL A 135 -5.27 5.04 -15.75
CA VAL A 135 -4.41 6.21 -15.93
C VAL A 135 -5.15 7.34 -16.63
N HIS A 136 -4.81 8.55 -16.25
CA HIS A 136 -5.28 9.78 -16.86
C HIS A 136 -4.11 10.49 -17.53
N ASP A 137 -4.20 10.73 -18.83
CA ASP A 137 -3.24 11.55 -19.58
C ASP A 137 -3.75 13.00 -19.62
N GLU A 138 -3.12 13.87 -18.83
CA GLU A 138 -3.45 15.30 -18.79
C GLU A 138 -2.94 16.06 -20.02
N THR A 139 -2.12 15.45 -20.88
CA THR A 139 -1.68 16.06 -22.15
C THR A 139 -2.84 16.14 -23.14
N ASN A 140 -3.61 15.04 -23.23
CA ASN A 140 -4.69 14.89 -24.20
C ASN A 140 -6.08 14.88 -23.55
N GLY A 141 -6.16 14.87 -22.21
CA GLY A 141 -7.40 14.75 -21.43
C GLY A 141 -8.04 13.36 -21.48
N GLY A 142 -7.28 12.33 -21.89
CA GLY A 142 -7.76 10.97 -22.08
C GLY A 142 -7.70 10.11 -20.81
N TYR A 143 -8.46 9.01 -20.80
CA TYR A 143 -8.38 7.96 -19.78
C TYR A 143 -8.16 6.61 -20.45
N THR A 144 -7.20 5.83 -19.95
CA THR A 144 -6.85 4.51 -20.48
C THR A 144 -6.64 3.53 -19.33
N PHE A 145 -6.84 2.25 -19.59
CA PHE A 145 -6.48 1.17 -18.67
C PHE A 145 -5.09 0.65 -19.04
N HIS A 146 -4.20 0.54 -18.06
CA HIS A 146 -2.88 -0.05 -18.22
C HIS A 146 -2.72 -1.26 -17.29
#